data_AF-A0A7W6SW16-F1
#
_entry.id   AF-A0A7W6SW16-F1
#
_cell.length_a   1.000
_cell.length_b   1.000
_cell.length_c   1.000
_cell.angle_alpha   90.00
_cell.angle_beta   90.00
_cell.angle_gamma   90.00
#
_symmetry.space_group_name_H-M   'P 1'
#
loop_
_entity.id
_entity.type
_entity.pdbx_description
1 polymer ?
#
loop_
_entity_poly.entity_id
_entity_poly.type
_entity_poly.pdbx_seq_one_letter_code
_entity_poly.pdbx_strand_id
1 'polypeptide(L)'
;MSDVFAEAPAQAAKPTIFFDGTSSRRRQVTLTFADALEILEEGGTPVRWSYADIRRADSPPGILRLACIAAPPLARLEIRDAVLAADVTVRCTHLDEHRTSRRGVAKIVGWSVAATVSIVCVVLFGVPLAADRLAPLVPKPIERRIGDASEVQVKTIFGRSVCEDPAGKAAFTKLVNRLRDAAGLDDDSMTAGVLPTAVPNAFALPGGKVYVLRGLLDKAQNPDELAGILAHELGHLKHYDNMRGLIYNGGTSFLIGLLFGDVTGSSAVIFASRTVVEASYSREAETAADTFAIEIMHKLGRSPKPAFELMYRITGKEGGSTLTSILASHPLTEDRLARMTREDRPVSGPPLLTDKEWQSLKGICGSGKI
;
A
#
# COMPACT_ATOMS: atom_id res chain seq x y z
N MET A 1 -75.37 51.01 -21.70
CA MET A 1 -74.43 51.04 -20.56
C MET A 1 -74.08 49.60 -20.22
N SER A 2 -72.87 49.08 -20.26
CA SER A 2 -71.61 49.44 -20.91
C SER A 2 -70.82 48.13 -20.81
N ASP A 3 -70.37 47.58 -21.95
CA ASP A 3 -69.42 46.48 -21.99
C ASP A 3 -68.10 46.95 -21.38
N VAL A 4 -67.59 46.21 -20.40
CA VAL A 4 -66.20 46.31 -19.96
C VAL A 4 -65.63 44.90 -19.97
N PHE A 5 -65.12 44.50 -21.14
CA PHE A 5 -64.16 43.41 -21.22
C PHE A 5 -62.86 43.91 -20.58
N ALA A 6 -62.55 43.40 -19.40
CA ALA A 6 -61.26 43.60 -18.77
C ALA A 6 -60.21 42.83 -19.59
N GLU A 7 -59.36 43.58 -20.29
CA GLU A 7 -58.17 43.09 -20.96
C GLU A 7 -57.24 42.48 -19.89
N ALA A 8 -56.88 41.21 -20.05
CA ALA A 8 -55.91 40.56 -19.17
C ALA A 8 -54.56 41.27 -19.30
N PRO A 9 -53.85 41.60 -18.20
CA PRO A 9 -52.59 42.31 -18.29
C PRO A 9 -51.56 41.47 -19.04
N ALA A 10 -50.99 42.04 -20.10
CA ALA A 10 -49.85 41.49 -20.82
C ALA A 10 -48.75 41.16 -19.81
N GLN A 11 -48.40 39.87 -19.71
CA GLN A 11 -47.34 39.39 -18.84
C GLN A 11 -46.03 40.09 -19.24
N ALA A 12 -45.50 40.95 -18.36
CA ALA A 12 -44.30 41.72 -18.64
C ALA A 12 -43.16 40.78 -19.09
N ALA A 13 -42.69 40.96 -20.33
CA ALA A 13 -41.66 40.13 -20.93
C ALA A 13 -40.42 40.12 -20.03
N LYS A 14 -40.01 38.93 -19.59
CA LYS A 14 -38.83 38.81 -18.71
C LYS A 14 -37.58 39.14 -19.54
N PRO A 15 -36.66 39.97 -19.02
CA PRO A 15 -35.52 40.43 -19.80
C PRO A 15 -34.60 39.26 -20.18
N THR A 16 -34.23 39.20 -21.45
CA THR A 16 -33.17 38.31 -21.95
C THR A 16 -31.82 39.00 -21.76
N ILE A 17 -30.86 38.28 -21.19
CA ILE A 17 -29.54 38.83 -20.84
C ILE A 17 -28.47 38.18 -21.70
N PHE A 18 -27.66 39.00 -22.34
CA PHE A 18 -26.49 38.58 -23.10
C PHE A 18 -25.20 38.99 -22.39
N PHE A 19 -24.21 38.11 -22.47
CA PHE A 19 -22.82 38.34 -22.11
C PHE A 19 -21.98 38.06 -23.35
N ASP A 20 -21.09 38.97 -23.73
CA ASP A 20 -20.28 38.85 -24.94
C ASP A 20 -19.01 38.01 -24.78
N GLY A 21 -18.70 37.61 -23.54
CA GLY A 21 -17.54 36.79 -23.23
C GLY A 21 -16.21 37.54 -23.19
N THR A 22 -16.21 38.86 -23.44
CA THR A 22 -15.05 39.73 -23.25
C THR A 22 -15.18 40.57 -21.98
N SER A 23 -16.42 40.79 -21.53
CA SER A 23 -16.74 41.51 -20.30
C SER A 23 -17.76 40.77 -19.45
N SER A 24 -17.80 41.06 -18.14
CA SER A 24 -18.82 40.55 -17.22
C SER A 24 -20.12 41.36 -17.23
N ARG A 25 -20.24 42.34 -18.15
CA ARG A 25 -21.40 43.24 -18.25
C ARG A 25 -22.65 42.47 -18.69
N ARG A 26 -23.76 42.71 -17.99
CA ARG A 26 -25.08 42.20 -18.35
C ARG A 26 -25.71 43.15 -19.37
N ARG A 27 -26.00 42.65 -20.57
CA ARG A 27 -26.65 43.41 -21.64
C ARG A 27 -28.07 42.91 -21.81
N GLN A 28 -29.04 43.80 -21.68
CA GLN A 28 -30.43 43.45 -21.99
C GLN A 28 -30.59 43.50 -23.51
N VAL A 29 -31.09 42.40 -24.07
CA VAL A 29 -31.15 42.21 -25.51
C VAL A 29 -32.53 41.78 -25.97
N THR A 30 -32.84 42.13 -27.21
CA THR A 30 -33.98 41.61 -27.96
C THR A 30 -33.48 40.54 -28.92
N LEU A 31 -34.25 39.47 -29.06
CA LEU A 31 -33.95 38.37 -29.98
C LEU A 31 -34.81 38.51 -31.23
N THR A 32 -34.15 38.46 -32.40
CA THR A 32 -34.84 38.37 -33.69
C THR A 32 -34.52 37.03 -34.32
N PHE A 33 -35.55 36.34 -34.81
CA PHE A 33 -35.43 35.02 -35.39
C PHE A 33 -35.49 35.10 -36.92
N ALA A 34 -34.33 35.02 -37.57
CA ALA A 34 -34.20 34.97 -39.02
C ALA A 34 -33.56 33.63 -39.45
N ASP A 35 -32.68 33.66 -40.44
CA ASP A 35 -31.77 32.57 -40.83
C ASP A 35 -30.76 32.21 -39.72
N ALA A 36 -30.50 33.15 -38.80
CA ALA A 36 -29.73 32.97 -37.58
C ALA A 36 -30.49 33.56 -36.38
N LEU A 37 -30.04 33.26 -35.16
CA LEU A 37 -30.47 33.97 -33.96
C LEU A 37 -29.72 35.30 -33.88
N GLU A 38 -30.44 36.40 -34.05
CA GLU A 38 -29.88 37.75 -33.92
C GLU A 38 -30.11 38.27 -32.51
N ILE A 39 -29.05 38.72 -31.86
CA ILE A 39 -29.02 39.23 -30.50
C ILE A 39 -28.70 40.71 -30.57
N LEU A 40 -29.69 41.56 -30.29
CA LEU A 40 -29.57 43.01 -30.43
C LEU A 40 -29.65 43.71 -29.07
N GLU A 41 -28.62 44.47 -28.72
CA GLU A 41 -28.67 45.48 -27.63
C GLU A 41 -29.19 46.80 -28.21
N GLU A 42 -29.96 47.56 -27.42
CA GLU A 42 -30.53 48.84 -27.85
C GLU A 42 -29.42 49.82 -28.29
N GLY A 43 -29.48 50.25 -29.56
CA GLY A 43 -28.46 51.13 -30.17
C GLY A 43 -27.16 50.44 -30.59
N GLY A 44 -27.06 49.11 -30.50
CA GLY A 44 -25.90 48.32 -30.90
C GLY A 44 -26.04 47.65 -32.28
N THR A 45 -24.97 46.99 -32.74
CA THR A 45 -25.02 46.09 -33.90
C THR A 45 -25.46 44.68 -33.46
N PRO A 46 -26.28 43.98 -34.26
CA PRO A 46 -26.77 42.65 -33.90
C PRO A 46 -25.64 41.62 -33.96
N VAL A 47 -25.51 40.82 -32.90
CA VAL A 47 -24.65 39.63 -32.88
C VAL A 47 -25.43 38.47 -33.47
N ARG A 48 -24.85 37.74 -34.43
CA ARG A 48 -25.52 36.62 -35.11
C ARG A 48 -24.97 35.29 -34.62
N TRP A 49 -25.83 34.41 -34.13
CA TRP A 49 -25.50 33.03 -33.79
C TRP A 49 -26.22 32.05 -34.73
N SER A 50 -25.47 31.18 -35.39
CA SER A 50 -26.04 30.09 -36.20
C SER A 50 -26.76 29.10 -35.29
N TYR A 51 -27.99 28.70 -35.63
CA TYR A 51 -28.74 27.71 -34.85
C TYR A 51 -28.01 26.37 -34.72
N ALA A 52 -27.20 26.00 -35.72
CA ALA A 52 -26.39 24.78 -35.71
C ALA A 52 -25.23 24.82 -34.69
N ASP A 53 -24.79 26.01 -34.29
CA ASP A 53 -23.67 26.23 -33.37
C ASP A 53 -24.11 26.50 -31.94
N ILE A 54 -25.41 26.69 -31.71
CA ILE A 54 -25.97 26.96 -30.38
C ILE A 54 -26.03 25.66 -29.57
N ARG A 55 -25.55 25.71 -28.34
CA ARG A 55 -25.59 24.61 -27.35
C ARG A 55 -26.19 25.11 -26.05
N ARG A 56 -26.92 24.24 -25.35
CA ARG A 56 -27.40 24.52 -24.00
C ARG A 56 -26.23 24.46 -23.01
N ALA A 57 -26.15 25.46 -22.14
CA ALA A 57 -25.21 25.49 -21.02
C ALA A 57 -25.95 25.31 -19.69
N ASP A 58 -25.22 24.84 -18.67
CA ASP A 58 -25.77 24.63 -17.33
C ASP A 58 -26.31 25.93 -16.73
N SER A 59 -27.51 25.85 -16.15
CA SER A 59 -28.23 26.99 -15.60
C SER A 59 -29.14 26.58 -14.43
N PRO A 60 -29.45 27.51 -13.50
CA PRO A 60 -30.45 27.28 -12.46
C PRO A 60 -31.84 26.97 -13.04
N PRO A 61 -32.73 26.30 -12.28
CA PRO A 61 -34.12 26.08 -12.70
C PRO A 61 -34.80 27.38 -13.12
N GLY A 62 -35.52 27.36 -14.25
CA GLY A 62 -36.26 28.52 -14.78
C GLY A 62 -35.44 29.47 -15.66
N ILE A 63 -34.20 29.11 -16.03
CA ILE A 63 -33.38 29.86 -16.99
C ILE A 63 -32.92 28.91 -18.09
N LEU A 64 -33.10 29.30 -19.35
CA LEU A 64 -32.42 28.68 -20.49
C LEU A 64 -31.12 29.45 -20.73
N ARG A 65 -29.97 28.83 -20.46
CA ARG A 65 -28.66 29.39 -20.83
C ARG A 65 -28.14 28.74 -22.10
N LEU A 66 -27.69 29.56 -23.04
CA LEU A 66 -27.16 29.16 -24.33
C LEU A 66 -25.72 29.66 -24.49
N ALA A 67 -24.90 28.85 -25.13
CA ALA A 67 -23.57 29.20 -25.63
C ALA A 67 -23.52 28.93 -27.13
N CYS A 68 -22.54 29.53 -27.82
CA CYS A 68 -22.34 29.33 -29.26
C CYS A 68 -20.89 28.91 -29.51
N ILE A 69 -20.69 27.85 -30.28
CA ILE A 69 -19.36 27.28 -30.58
C ILE A 69 -18.46 28.30 -31.31
N ALA A 70 -19.04 29.10 -32.20
CA ALA A 70 -18.33 30.12 -32.97
C ALA A 70 -18.11 31.44 -32.20
N ALA A 71 -18.67 31.57 -30.99
CA ALA A 71 -18.54 32.77 -30.15
C ALA A 71 -17.39 32.63 -29.13
N PRO A 72 -16.94 33.73 -28.49
CA PRO A 72 -15.95 33.66 -27.43
C PRO A 72 -16.37 32.68 -26.31
N PRO A 73 -15.43 31.97 -25.65
CA PRO A 73 -15.74 30.87 -24.71
C PRO A 73 -16.67 31.25 -23.54
N LEU A 74 -16.72 32.53 -23.17
CA LEU A 74 -17.55 33.05 -22.07
C LEU A 74 -18.83 33.75 -22.56
N ALA A 75 -19.07 33.82 -23.87
CA ALA A 75 -20.26 34.42 -24.42
C ALA A 75 -21.47 33.53 -24.15
N ARG A 76 -22.52 34.11 -23.57
CA ARG A 76 -23.71 33.36 -23.17
C ARG A 76 -24.98 34.20 -23.23
N LEU A 77 -26.08 33.55 -23.58
CA LEU A 77 -27.41 34.13 -23.60
C LEU A 77 -28.28 33.46 -22.52
N GLU A 78 -28.93 34.26 -21.68
CA GLU A 78 -29.82 33.79 -20.62
C GLU A 78 -31.24 34.25 -20.87
N ILE A 79 -32.14 33.29 -21.09
CA ILE A 79 -33.56 33.52 -21.37
C ILE A 79 -34.37 33.01 -20.16
N ARG A 80 -35.15 33.90 -19.55
CA ARG A 80 -36.02 33.58 -18.41
C ARG A 80 -37.49 33.44 -18.79
N ASP A 81 -37.84 33.91 -19.98
CA ASP A 81 -39.18 33.78 -20.54
C ASP A 81 -39.35 32.35 -21.08
N ALA A 82 -40.38 31.65 -20.61
CA ALA A 82 -40.61 30.25 -20.94
C ALA A 82 -41.08 30.07 -22.39
N VAL A 83 -41.85 31.03 -22.93
CA VAL A 83 -42.36 30.99 -24.31
C VAL A 83 -41.19 31.21 -25.27
N LEU A 84 -40.41 32.26 -25.03
CA LEU A 84 -39.22 32.57 -25.83
C LEU A 84 -38.18 31.45 -25.77
N ALA A 85 -37.99 30.83 -24.60
CA ALA A 85 -37.09 29.69 -24.44
C ALA A 85 -37.54 28.46 -25.24
N ALA A 86 -38.86 28.22 -25.33
CA ALA A 86 -39.42 27.14 -26.13
C ALA A 86 -39.19 27.40 -27.63
N ASP A 87 -39.43 28.64 -28.11
CA ASP A 87 -39.22 29.03 -29.50
C ASP A 87 -37.76 28.87 -29.95
N VAL A 88 -36.81 29.29 -29.11
CA VAL A 88 -35.38 29.07 -29.37
C VAL A 88 -35.04 27.58 -29.38
N THR A 89 -35.62 26.81 -28.46
CA THR A 89 -35.35 25.36 -28.37
C THR A 89 -35.80 24.61 -29.61
N VAL A 90 -36.96 24.96 -30.19
CA VAL A 90 -37.47 24.32 -31.41
C VAL A 90 -36.58 24.62 -32.64
N ARG A 91 -35.95 25.80 -32.68
CA ARG A 91 -35.10 26.23 -33.80
C ARG A 91 -33.67 25.70 -33.73
N CYS A 92 -33.19 25.35 -32.54
CA CYS A 92 -31.83 24.83 -32.32
C CYS A 92 -31.80 23.29 -32.37
N THR A 93 -31.54 22.71 -33.54
CA THR A 93 -31.58 21.25 -33.76
C THR A 93 -30.51 20.46 -32.98
N HIS A 94 -29.39 21.08 -32.65
CA HIS A 94 -28.26 20.45 -31.94
C HIS A 94 -28.12 20.89 -30.47
N LEU A 95 -29.18 21.48 -29.90
CA LEU A 95 -29.12 22.17 -28.61
C LEU A 95 -28.57 21.31 -27.46
N ASP A 96 -28.89 20.01 -27.44
CA ASP A 96 -28.50 19.07 -26.37
C ASP A 96 -27.43 18.04 -26.79
N GLU A 97 -26.83 18.19 -27.98
CA GLU A 97 -25.94 17.20 -28.62
C GLU A 97 -24.68 16.86 -27.79
N HIS A 98 -24.29 17.72 -26.86
CA HIS A 98 -23.09 17.56 -26.02
C HIS A 98 -23.39 17.47 -24.52
N ARG A 99 -24.65 17.25 -24.12
CA ARG A 99 -24.96 17.01 -22.70
C ARG A 99 -24.38 15.66 -22.28
N THR A 100 -23.48 15.68 -21.30
CA THR A 100 -23.24 14.51 -20.45
C THR A 100 -24.57 14.18 -19.75
N SER A 101 -25.34 13.27 -20.36
CA SER A 101 -26.61 12.83 -19.78
C SER A 101 -26.36 12.25 -18.39
N ARG A 102 -27.36 12.29 -17.49
CA ARG A 102 -27.28 11.57 -16.20
C ARG A 102 -26.90 10.10 -16.40
N ARG A 103 -27.28 9.48 -17.53
CA ARG A 103 -26.86 8.14 -17.95
C ARG A 103 -25.38 8.07 -18.31
N GLY A 104 -24.82 9.09 -18.96
CA GLY A 104 -23.38 9.21 -19.24
C GLY A 104 -22.55 9.34 -17.96
N VAL A 105 -22.97 10.21 -17.04
CA VAL A 105 -22.33 10.34 -15.72
C VAL A 105 -22.44 9.04 -14.92
N ALA A 106 -23.62 8.40 -14.89
CA ALA A 106 -23.80 7.12 -14.22
C ALA A 106 -22.95 5.99 -14.82
N LYS A 107 -22.75 5.97 -16.14
CA LYS A 107 -21.82 5.03 -16.79
C LYS A 107 -20.37 5.29 -16.38
N ILE A 108 -19.92 6.54 -16.37
CA ILE A 108 -18.56 6.90 -15.94
C ILE A 108 -18.36 6.46 -14.48
N VAL A 109 -19.26 6.83 -13.59
CA VAL A 109 -19.21 6.43 -12.16
C VAL A 109 -19.24 4.92 -12.03
N GLY A 110 -20.10 4.22 -12.77
CA GLY A 110 -20.20 2.76 -12.73
C GLY A 110 -18.89 2.08 -13.16
N TRP A 111 -18.27 2.53 -14.25
CA TRP A 111 -16.98 2.01 -14.70
C TRP A 111 -15.83 2.36 -13.75
N SER A 112 -15.82 3.55 -13.15
CA SER A 112 -14.85 3.92 -12.13
C SER A 112 -14.96 3.02 -10.90
N VAL A 113 -16.17 2.77 -10.40
CA VAL A 113 -16.42 1.85 -9.28
C VAL A 113 -15.99 0.43 -9.64
N ALA A 114 -16.35 -0.06 -10.83
CA ALA A 114 -15.96 -1.38 -11.28
C ALA A 114 -14.43 -1.53 -11.37
N ALA A 115 -13.72 -0.52 -11.87
CA ALA A 115 -12.26 -0.51 -11.93
C ALA A 115 -11.64 -0.53 -10.52
N THR A 116 -12.15 0.28 -9.59
CA THR A 116 -11.70 0.27 -8.18
C THR A 116 -11.93 -1.09 -7.52
N VAL A 117 -13.11 -1.68 -7.68
CA VAL A 117 -13.43 -3.02 -7.15
C VAL A 117 -12.51 -4.06 -7.75
N SER A 118 -12.26 -4.02 -9.06
CA SER A 118 -11.33 -4.94 -9.72
C SER A 118 -9.92 -4.85 -9.11
N ILE A 119 -9.41 -3.64 -8.86
CA ILE A 119 -8.09 -3.46 -8.27
C ILE A 119 -8.05 -3.96 -6.82
N VAL A 120 -9.09 -3.69 -6.03
CA VAL A 120 -9.22 -4.24 -4.68
C VAL A 120 -9.23 -5.77 -4.70
N CYS A 121 -9.98 -6.39 -5.62
CA CYS A 121 -9.97 -7.85 -5.79
C CYS A 121 -8.59 -8.38 -6.18
N VAL A 122 -7.88 -7.69 -7.07
CA VAL A 122 -6.50 -8.07 -7.44
C VAL A 122 -5.57 -7.95 -6.23
N VAL A 123 -5.63 -6.87 -5.44
CA VAL A 123 -4.79 -6.71 -4.24
C VAL A 123 -5.10 -7.77 -3.19
N LEU A 124 -6.37 -8.07 -2.94
CA LEU A 124 -6.77 -9.01 -1.88
C LEU A 124 -6.61 -10.48 -2.26
N PHE A 125 -6.73 -10.83 -3.54
CA PHE A 125 -6.72 -12.24 -3.99
C PHE A 125 -5.68 -12.53 -5.06
N GLY A 126 -5.52 -11.64 -6.03
CA GLY A 126 -4.58 -11.82 -7.15
C GLY A 126 -3.12 -11.72 -6.72
N VAL A 127 -2.76 -10.70 -5.95
CA VAL A 127 -1.38 -10.45 -5.49
C VAL A 127 -0.92 -11.54 -4.51
N PRO A 128 -1.69 -11.95 -3.47
CA PRO A 128 -1.31 -13.08 -2.63
C PRO A 128 -1.09 -14.36 -3.44
N LEU A 129 -2.03 -14.68 -4.36
CA LEU A 129 -1.91 -15.86 -5.21
C LEU A 129 -0.65 -15.80 -6.08
N ALA A 130 -0.33 -14.64 -6.65
CA ALA A 130 0.89 -14.45 -7.42
C ALA A 130 2.14 -14.60 -6.54
N ALA A 131 2.15 -14.00 -5.34
CA ALA A 131 3.27 -14.09 -4.39
C ALA A 131 3.56 -15.55 -4.02
N ASP A 132 2.53 -16.34 -3.71
CA ASP A 132 2.67 -17.76 -3.37
C ASP A 132 3.31 -18.60 -4.48
N ARG A 133 2.97 -18.28 -5.73
CA ARG A 133 3.44 -19.04 -6.90
C ARG A 133 4.79 -18.56 -7.41
N LEU A 134 5.08 -17.27 -7.28
CA LEU A 134 6.31 -16.68 -7.80
C LEU A 134 7.47 -16.76 -6.82
N ALA A 135 7.23 -16.66 -5.50
CA ALA A 135 8.30 -16.65 -4.50
C ALA A 135 9.24 -17.87 -4.61
N PRO A 136 8.76 -19.12 -4.77
CA PRO A 136 9.65 -20.29 -4.92
C PRO A 136 10.39 -20.35 -6.26
N LEU A 137 9.95 -19.57 -7.26
CA LEU A 137 10.56 -19.53 -8.59
C LEU A 137 11.67 -18.48 -8.69
N VAL A 138 11.86 -17.63 -7.67
CA VAL A 138 12.88 -16.59 -7.69
C VAL A 138 14.28 -17.23 -7.67
N PRO A 139 15.13 -16.97 -8.68
CA PRO A 139 16.49 -17.50 -8.70
C PRO A 139 17.33 -16.99 -7.52
N LYS A 140 18.19 -17.86 -6.97
CA LYS A 140 19.10 -17.53 -5.85
C LYS A 140 19.94 -16.26 -6.06
N PRO A 141 20.51 -15.97 -7.24
CA PRO A 141 21.23 -14.71 -7.45
C PRO A 141 20.36 -13.46 -7.26
N ILE A 142 19.05 -13.55 -7.55
CA ILE A 142 18.11 -12.45 -7.34
C ILE A 142 17.77 -12.33 -5.85
N GLU A 143 17.49 -13.45 -5.16
CA GLU A 143 17.28 -13.45 -3.71
C GLU A 143 18.47 -12.79 -2.98
N ARG A 144 19.71 -13.12 -3.37
CA ARG A 144 20.92 -12.53 -2.79
C ARG A 144 21.00 -11.02 -2.98
N ARG A 145 20.72 -10.52 -4.19
CA ARG A 145 20.71 -9.07 -4.46
C ARG A 145 19.65 -8.33 -3.64
N ILE A 146 18.48 -8.94 -3.49
CA ILE A 146 17.41 -8.42 -2.63
C ILE A 146 17.87 -8.41 -1.17
N GLY A 147 18.53 -9.48 -0.72
CA GLY A 147 19.16 -9.56 0.59
C GLY A 147 20.19 -8.46 0.84
N ASP A 148 21.09 -8.23 -0.11
CA ASP A 148 22.11 -7.17 -0.04
C ASP A 148 21.47 -5.78 0.08
N ALA A 149 20.43 -5.51 -0.70
CA ALA A 149 19.68 -4.25 -0.63
C ALA A 149 18.96 -4.10 0.72
N SER A 150 18.35 -5.18 1.22
CA SER A 150 17.65 -5.19 2.51
C SER A 150 18.62 -5.00 3.68
N GLU A 151 19.80 -5.59 3.62
CA GLU A 151 20.86 -5.46 4.61
C GLU A 151 21.29 -3.99 4.81
N VAL A 152 21.43 -3.23 3.72
CA VAL A 152 21.78 -1.80 3.79
C VAL A 152 20.75 -1.02 4.60
N GLN A 153 19.46 -1.28 4.37
CA GLN A 153 18.40 -0.59 5.09
C GLN A 153 18.32 -1.04 6.55
N VAL A 154 18.41 -2.35 6.82
CA VAL A 154 18.44 -2.91 8.17
C VAL A 154 19.56 -2.29 9.00
N LYS A 155 20.78 -2.18 8.46
CA LYS A 155 21.90 -1.52 9.14
C LYS A 155 21.62 -0.03 9.37
N THR A 156 20.89 0.62 8.48
CA THR A 156 20.49 2.02 8.67
C THR A 156 19.51 2.17 9.83
N ILE A 157 18.59 1.23 10.02
CA ILE A 157 17.56 1.26 11.07
C ILE A 157 18.11 0.78 12.43
N PHE A 158 18.87 -0.31 12.45
CA PHE A 158 19.21 -1.06 13.67
C PHE A 158 20.68 -0.98 14.10
N GLY A 159 21.52 -0.27 13.36
CA GLY A 159 22.92 -0.09 13.72
C GLY A 159 23.82 -0.16 12.49
N ARG A 160 24.51 0.96 12.20
CA ARG A 160 25.29 1.14 10.96
C ARG A 160 26.48 0.18 10.85
N SER A 161 26.91 -0.41 11.96
CA SER A 161 27.99 -1.39 12.04
C SER A 161 27.53 -2.69 12.68
N VAL A 162 28.09 -3.80 12.19
CA VAL A 162 27.94 -5.14 12.79
C VAL A 162 28.97 -5.29 13.91
N CYS A 163 28.67 -6.08 14.93
CA CYS A 163 29.64 -6.43 15.96
C CYS A 163 30.69 -7.40 15.41
N GLU A 164 31.98 -7.13 15.65
CA GLU A 164 33.09 -7.78 14.92
C GLU A 164 34.09 -8.56 15.81
N ASP A 165 33.79 -8.83 17.09
CA ASP A 165 34.69 -9.67 17.90
C ASP A 165 34.92 -11.04 17.22
N PRO A 166 36.17 -11.43 16.92
CA PRO A 166 36.43 -12.63 16.13
C PRO A 166 35.95 -13.92 16.77
N ALA A 167 36.05 -14.04 18.10
CA ALA A 167 35.64 -15.25 18.81
C ALA A 167 34.11 -15.36 18.87
N GLY A 168 33.43 -14.23 19.15
CA GLY A 168 31.97 -14.16 19.12
C GLY A 168 31.39 -14.42 17.73
N LYS A 169 32.01 -13.84 16.70
CA LYS A 169 31.63 -14.07 15.29
C LYS A 169 31.80 -15.53 14.89
N ALA A 170 32.92 -16.16 15.25
CA ALA A 170 33.16 -17.57 14.99
C ALA A 170 32.13 -18.47 15.70
N ALA A 171 31.80 -18.17 16.96
CA ALA A 171 30.76 -18.88 17.70
C ALA A 171 29.37 -18.71 17.04
N PHE A 172 29.02 -17.50 16.60
CA PHE A 172 27.73 -17.28 15.95
C PHE A 172 27.62 -18.00 14.60
N THR A 173 28.64 -17.88 13.75
CA THR A 173 28.70 -18.58 12.48
C THR A 173 28.63 -20.10 12.67
N LYS A 174 29.31 -20.64 13.69
CA LYS A 174 29.21 -22.07 14.05
C LYS A 174 27.79 -22.48 14.38
N LEU A 175 27.08 -21.67 15.18
CA LEU A 175 25.68 -21.94 15.55
C LEU A 175 24.77 -21.94 14.31
N VAL A 176 24.85 -20.90 13.49
CA VAL A 176 24.03 -20.77 12.26
C VAL A 176 24.33 -21.91 11.27
N ASN A 177 25.60 -22.28 11.07
CA ASN A 177 25.98 -23.38 10.19
C ASN A 177 25.42 -24.72 10.68
N ARG A 178 25.44 -25.00 11.99
CA ARG A 178 24.81 -26.23 12.53
C ARG A 178 23.31 -26.31 12.24
N LEU A 179 22.61 -25.18 12.36
CA LEU A 179 21.18 -25.10 12.04
C LEU A 179 20.93 -25.29 10.54
N ARG A 180 21.71 -24.59 9.70
CA ARG A 180 21.69 -24.71 8.23
C ARG A 180 21.91 -26.15 7.77
N ASP A 181 22.92 -26.81 8.31
CA ASP A 181 23.30 -28.18 7.93
C ASP A 181 22.19 -29.17 8.34
N ALA A 182 21.65 -29.06 9.55
CA ALA A 182 20.52 -29.87 10.01
C ALA A 182 19.25 -29.61 9.18
N ALA A 183 19.10 -28.40 8.65
CA ALA A 183 18.01 -28.00 7.77
C ALA A 183 18.15 -28.47 6.31
N GLY A 184 19.33 -28.96 5.90
CA GLY A 184 19.59 -29.27 4.49
C GLY A 184 19.44 -28.04 3.60
N LEU A 185 19.85 -26.87 4.10
CA LEU A 185 19.92 -25.65 3.31
C LEU A 185 21.29 -25.60 2.63
N ASP A 186 21.37 -26.10 1.39
CA ASP A 186 22.59 -26.13 0.56
C ASP A 186 22.94 -24.74 0.01
N ASP A 187 23.06 -23.75 0.89
CA ASP A 187 23.48 -22.39 0.56
C ASP A 187 24.71 -22.00 1.38
N ASP A 188 25.88 -22.25 0.80
CA ASP A 188 27.17 -21.87 1.37
C ASP A 188 27.37 -20.35 1.50
N SER A 189 26.47 -19.54 0.93
CA SER A 189 26.53 -18.08 1.05
C SER A 189 25.85 -17.51 2.29
N MET A 190 25.30 -18.36 3.16
CA MET A 190 24.63 -17.92 4.39
C MET A 190 25.61 -17.15 5.29
N THR A 191 25.24 -15.93 5.69
CA THR A 191 26.04 -15.08 6.58
C THR A 191 25.30 -14.83 7.88
N ALA A 192 26.06 -14.58 8.95
CA ALA A 192 25.52 -14.30 10.28
C ALA A 192 26.16 -13.03 10.85
N GLY A 193 25.35 -12.16 11.47
CA GLY A 193 25.85 -10.94 12.11
C GLY A 193 25.02 -10.50 13.32
N VAL A 194 25.67 -9.83 14.27
CA VAL A 194 24.98 -9.22 15.43
C VAL A 194 24.97 -7.71 15.28
N LEU A 195 23.78 -7.10 15.41
CA LEU A 195 23.62 -5.64 15.35
C LEU A 195 23.52 -5.06 16.77
N PRO A 196 24.25 -3.97 17.07
CA PRO A 196 24.36 -3.40 18.42
C PRO A 196 23.13 -2.53 18.76
N THR A 197 21.95 -3.13 18.84
CA THR A 197 20.71 -2.45 19.25
C THR A 197 20.02 -3.19 20.39
N ALA A 198 19.44 -2.43 21.31
CA ALA A 198 18.77 -2.95 22.51
C ALA A 198 17.41 -3.61 22.23
N VAL A 199 16.90 -3.50 21.00
CA VAL A 199 15.63 -4.13 20.61
C VAL A 199 15.78 -5.65 20.61
N PRO A 200 14.90 -6.41 21.29
CA PRO A 200 14.96 -7.87 21.29
C PRO A 200 14.34 -8.43 20.01
N ASN A 201 15.16 -8.58 18.97
CA ASN A 201 14.75 -9.17 17.69
C ASN A 201 15.85 -10.02 17.03
N ALA A 202 15.43 -10.89 16.11
CA ALA A 202 16.25 -11.59 15.14
C ALA A 202 15.45 -11.74 13.86
N PHE A 203 16.13 -11.84 12.72
CA PHE A 203 15.47 -12.04 11.44
C PHE A 203 16.45 -12.65 10.44
N ALA A 204 15.89 -13.31 9.44
CA ALA A 204 16.62 -13.76 8.28
C ALA A 204 16.17 -13.01 7.03
N LEU A 205 17.11 -12.53 6.22
CA LEU A 205 16.85 -11.84 4.96
C LEU A 205 16.99 -12.80 3.77
N PRO A 206 16.30 -12.52 2.63
CA PRO A 206 16.50 -13.26 1.40
C PRO A 206 17.99 -13.45 1.06
N GLY A 207 18.34 -14.60 0.48
CA GLY A 207 19.74 -14.94 0.21
C GLY A 207 20.55 -15.37 1.43
N GLY A 208 19.90 -15.68 2.57
CA GLY A 208 20.55 -16.36 3.69
C GLY A 208 21.35 -15.45 4.62
N LYS A 209 20.95 -14.18 4.81
CA LYS A 209 21.63 -13.30 5.78
C LYS A 209 20.85 -13.32 7.10
N VAL A 210 21.46 -13.82 8.16
CA VAL A 210 20.84 -14.00 9.47
C VAL A 210 21.37 -12.95 10.43
N TYR A 211 20.48 -12.19 11.07
CA TYR A 211 20.86 -11.21 12.07
C TYR A 211 20.19 -11.45 13.40
N VAL A 212 20.95 -11.20 14.46
CA VAL A 212 20.45 -11.12 15.82
C VAL A 212 20.72 -9.72 16.33
N LEU A 213 19.72 -9.10 16.94
CA LEU A 213 19.89 -7.83 17.62
C LEU A 213 20.42 -8.10 19.04
N ARG A 214 21.33 -7.24 19.50
CA ARG A 214 21.97 -7.38 20.81
C ARG A 214 20.95 -7.52 21.95
N GLY A 215 19.82 -6.82 21.91
CA GLY A 215 18.77 -6.92 22.92
C GLY A 215 18.21 -8.34 23.09
N LEU A 216 18.12 -9.11 22.00
CA LEU A 216 17.66 -10.51 22.06
C LEU A 216 18.77 -11.37 22.65
N LEU A 217 19.99 -11.19 22.14
CA LEU A 217 21.17 -11.93 22.61
C LEU A 217 21.40 -11.70 24.11
N ASP A 218 21.23 -10.49 24.62
CA ASP A 218 21.40 -10.14 26.03
C ASP A 218 20.37 -10.85 26.92
N LYS A 219 19.13 -11.03 26.44
CA LYS A 219 18.06 -11.75 27.15
C LYS A 219 18.16 -13.27 27.06
N ALA A 220 18.85 -13.80 26.03
CA ALA A 220 19.11 -15.22 25.90
C ALA A 220 20.07 -15.70 27.01
N GLN A 221 19.69 -16.77 27.69
CA GLN A 221 20.42 -17.36 28.82
C GLN A 221 21.32 -18.51 28.39
N ASN A 222 20.96 -19.23 27.33
CA ASN A 222 21.73 -20.35 26.80
C ASN A 222 21.63 -20.44 25.27
N PRO A 223 22.52 -21.22 24.61
CA PRO A 223 22.53 -21.35 23.16
C PRO A 223 21.25 -21.93 22.55
N ASP A 224 20.51 -22.79 23.26
CA ASP A 224 19.31 -23.44 22.73
C ASP A 224 18.15 -22.45 22.56
N GLU A 225 18.02 -21.48 23.46
CA GLU A 225 17.01 -20.42 23.35
C GLU A 225 17.22 -19.62 22.06
N LEU A 226 18.46 -19.22 21.78
CA LEU A 226 18.80 -18.50 20.57
C LEU A 226 18.64 -19.41 19.33
N ALA A 227 19.09 -20.66 19.43
CA ALA A 227 19.04 -21.61 18.32
C ALA A 227 17.61 -21.88 17.84
N GLY A 228 16.65 -22.05 18.75
CA GLY A 228 15.26 -22.29 18.36
C GLY A 228 14.63 -21.08 17.66
N ILE A 229 14.93 -19.86 18.11
CA ILE A 229 14.50 -18.63 17.40
C ILE A 229 15.13 -18.57 16.01
N LEU A 230 16.43 -18.85 15.90
CA LEU A 230 17.10 -18.84 14.59
C LEU A 230 16.58 -19.94 13.66
N ALA A 231 16.26 -21.12 14.20
CA ALA A 231 15.64 -22.20 13.43
C ALA A 231 14.26 -21.79 12.89
N HIS A 232 13.48 -21.04 13.68
CA HIS A 232 12.22 -20.42 13.26
C HIS A 232 12.44 -19.43 12.09
N GLU A 233 13.40 -18.52 12.21
CA GLU A 233 13.75 -17.59 11.13
C GLU A 233 14.21 -18.29 9.84
N LEU A 234 14.97 -19.38 9.97
CA LEU A 234 15.35 -20.22 8.84
C LEU A 234 14.15 -20.96 8.23
N GLY A 235 13.11 -21.24 9.03
CA GLY A 235 11.83 -21.76 8.56
C GLY A 235 11.15 -20.80 7.59
N HIS A 236 11.08 -19.51 7.93
CA HIS A 236 10.55 -18.48 7.02
C HIS A 236 11.34 -18.38 5.72
N LEU A 237 12.67 -18.50 5.77
CA LEU A 237 13.50 -18.60 4.56
C LEU A 237 13.20 -19.86 3.74
N LYS A 238 13.13 -21.02 4.40
CA LYS A 238 12.84 -22.30 3.75
C LYS A 238 11.50 -22.27 3.03
N HIS A 239 10.51 -21.64 3.65
CA HIS A 239 9.17 -21.54 3.11
C HIS A 239 8.99 -20.38 2.14
N TYR A 240 9.97 -19.48 1.96
CA TYR A 240 9.93 -18.28 1.10
C TYR A 240 9.00 -17.16 1.60
N ASP A 241 8.69 -17.11 2.89
CA ASP A 241 7.73 -16.15 3.44
C ASP A 241 8.22 -14.69 3.26
N ASN A 242 9.52 -14.46 3.41
CA ASN A 242 10.14 -13.14 3.20
C ASN A 242 9.97 -12.68 1.74
N MET A 243 10.15 -13.61 0.79
CA MET A 243 9.99 -13.33 -0.64
C MET A 243 8.53 -13.13 -1.01
N ARG A 244 7.59 -13.90 -0.43
CA ARG A 244 6.15 -13.66 -0.59
C ARG A 244 5.77 -12.29 -0.09
N GLY A 245 6.22 -11.91 1.10
CA GLY A 245 5.99 -10.58 1.68
C GLY A 245 6.48 -9.48 0.74
N LEU A 246 7.70 -9.60 0.21
CA LEU A 246 8.25 -8.62 -0.74
C LEU A 246 7.42 -8.51 -2.03
N ILE A 247 7.04 -9.64 -2.63
CA ILE A 247 6.22 -9.64 -3.86
C ILE A 247 4.84 -9.05 -3.57
N TYR A 248 4.24 -9.42 -2.44
CA TYR A 248 2.93 -8.93 -2.03
C TYR A 248 2.93 -7.41 -1.80
N ASN A 249 3.89 -6.91 -1.01
CA ASN A 249 3.95 -5.48 -0.68
C ASN A 249 4.38 -4.64 -1.88
N GLY A 250 5.33 -5.13 -2.68
CA GLY A 250 5.75 -4.47 -3.91
C GLY A 250 4.62 -4.41 -4.95
N GLY A 251 3.92 -5.53 -5.17
CA GLY A 251 2.77 -5.61 -6.08
C GLY A 251 1.61 -4.73 -5.63
N THR A 252 1.29 -4.74 -4.33
CA THR A 252 0.23 -3.90 -3.75
C THR A 252 0.57 -2.42 -3.87
N SER A 253 1.80 -2.03 -3.52
CA SER A 253 2.25 -0.63 -3.63
C SER A 253 2.20 -0.14 -5.07
N PHE A 254 2.60 -0.98 -6.04
CA PHE A 254 2.52 -0.66 -7.46
C PHE A 254 1.07 -0.44 -7.93
N LEU A 255 0.14 -1.31 -7.54
CA LEU A 255 -1.27 -1.20 -7.91
C LEU A 255 -1.96 0.02 -7.27
N ILE A 256 -1.63 0.34 -6.02
CA ILE A 256 -2.10 1.56 -5.35
C ILE A 256 -1.51 2.80 -6.02
N GLY A 257 -0.22 2.80 -6.36
CA GLY A 257 0.41 3.90 -7.10
C GLY A 257 -0.28 4.18 -8.44
N LEU A 258 -0.68 3.13 -9.17
CA LEU A 258 -1.43 3.25 -10.42
C LEU A 258 -2.80 3.93 -10.23
N LEU A 259 -3.49 3.67 -9.12
CA LEU A 259 -4.78 4.30 -8.80
C LEU A 259 -4.69 5.81 -8.57
N PHE A 260 -3.61 6.26 -7.92
CA PHE A 260 -3.44 7.65 -7.51
C PHE A 260 -2.49 8.46 -8.41
N GLY A 261 -1.97 7.85 -9.48
CA GLY A 261 -1.09 8.52 -10.44
C GLY A 261 0.35 8.74 -9.94
N ASP A 262 0.75 8.10 -8.83
CA ASP A 262 2.11 8.15 -8.28
C ASP A 262 2.90 6.88 -8.66
N VAL A 263 3.10 6.69 -9.97
CA VAL A 263 3.78 5.50 -10.53
C VAL A 263 5.30 5.69 -10.57
N THR A 264 5.86 6.75 -9.95
CA THR A 264 7.27 7.13 -10.11
C THR A 264 8.27 6.19 -9.40
N GLY A 265 7.81 5.13 -8.72
CA GLY A 265 8.64 4.01 -8.26
C GLY A 265 9.59 4.32 -7.09
N SER A 266 9.86 5.60 -6.80
CA SER A 266 10.72 6.06 -5.69
C SER A 266 10.13 5.72 -4.31
N SER A 267 8.80 5.67 -4.20
CA SER A 267 8.10 5.24 -2.98
C SER A 267 8.13 3.71 -2.81
N ALA A 268 8.05 2.93 -3.88
CA ALA A 268 7.92 1.47 -3.80
C ALA A 268 9.15 0.75 -3.18
N VAL A 269 10.38 1.22 -3.45
CA VAL A 269 11.62 0.61 -2.91
C VAL A 269 11.80 0.93 -1.41
N ILE A 270 11.39 2.12 -0.98
CA ILE A 270 11.46 2.55 0.42
C ILE A 270 10.36 1.85 1.25
N PHE A 271 9.17 1.64 0.68
CA PHE A 271 8.09 0.90 1.33
C PHE A 271 8.36 -0.61 1.42
N ALA A 272 8.82 -1.26 0.34
CA ALA A 272 9.04 -2.71 0.31
C ALA A 272 10.07 -3.18 1.36
N SER A 273 11.03 -2.34 1.69
CA SER A 273 12.15 -2.66 2.57
C SER A 273 11.78 -2.47 4.06
N ARG A 274 10.93 -1.47 4.40
CA ARG A 274 10.29 -1.39 5.72
C ARG A 274 9.43 -2.61 6.02
N THR A 275 8.75 -3.16 5.00
CA THR A 275 7.85 -4.27 5.24
C THR A 275 8.55 -5.59 5.54
N VAL A 276 9.83 -5.79 5.23
CA VAL A 276 10.54 -7.02 5.65
C VAL A 276 10.74 -7.05 7.17
N VAL A 277 10.94 -5.88 7.77
CA VAL A 277 11.15 -5.71 9.22
C VAL A 277 9.82 -5.60 9.98
N GLU A 278 8.79 -5.02 9.35
CA GLU A 278 7.45 -4.82 9.93
C GLU A 278 6.43 -5.88 9.46
N ALA A 279 6.85 -6.91 8.71
CA ALA A 279 5.97 -7.96 8.22
C ALA A 279 5.39 -8.74 9.39
N SER A 280 4.06 -8.78 9.46
CA SER A 280 3.36 -9.80 10.24
C SER A 280 3.13 -11.01 9.34
N TYR A 281 3.51 -12.18 9.82
CA TYR A 281 3.29 -13.43 9.09
C TYR A 281 1.90 -13.97 9.35
N SER A 282 1.37 -14.73 8.38
CA SER A 282 0.11 -15.44 8.56
C SER A 282 0.26 -16.55 9.60
N ARG A 283 -0.86 -17.01 10.16
CA ARG A 283 -0.87 -18.11 11.14
C ARG A 283 -0.29 -19.39 10.53
N GLU A 284 -0.53 -19.62 9.25
CA GLU A 284 -0.03 -20.75 8.50
C GLU A 284 1.50 -20.67 8.33
N ALA A 285 2.04 -19.49 8.01
CA ALA A 285 3.48 -19.26 7.92
C ALA A 285 4.18 -19.46 9.27
N GLU A 286 3.64 -18.90 10.36
CA GLU A 286 4.15 -19.13 11.72
C GLU A 286 4.10 -20.61 12.10
N THR A 287 3.02 -21.31 11.75
CA THR A 287 2.88 -22.76 12.03
C THR A 287 3.91 -23.58 11.25
N ALA A 288 4.18 -23.22 9.99
CA ALA A 288 5.19 -23.88 9.17
C ALA A 288 6.61 -23.64 9.71
N ALA A 289 6.94 -22.39 10.04
CA ALA A 289 8.22 -22.02 10.65
C ALA A 289 8.43 -22.71 12.02
N ASP A 290 7.40 -22.77 12.87
CA ASP A 290 7.41 -23.51 14.13
C ASP A 290 7.69 -25.00 13.91
N THR A 291 7.00 -25.61 12.93
CA THR A 291 7.17 -27.04 12.61
C THR A 291 8.60 -27.32 12.19
N PHE A 292 9.12 -26.48 11.30
CA PHE A 292 10.48 -26.56 10.83
C PHE A 292 11.48 -26.40 11.99
N ALA A 293 11.30 -25.40 12.85
CA ALA A 293 12.17 -25.17 14.00
C ALA A 293 12.21 -26.36 14.96
N ILE A 294 11.04 -26.95 15.27
CA ILE A 294 10.93 -28.17 16.09
C ILE A 294 11.74 -29.31 15.46
N GLU A 295 11.54 -29.56 14.16
CA GLU A 295 12.23 -30.64 13.45
C GLU A 295 13.76 -30.44 13.47
N ILE A 296 14.24 -29.22 13.25
CA ILE A 296 15.68 -28.92 13.26
C ILE A 296 16.27 -29.10 14.66
N MET A 297 15.60 -28.58 15.69
CA MET A 297 16.06 -28.74 17.07
C MET A 297 16.09 -30.21 17.48
N HIS A 298 15.07 -31.00 17.12
CA HIS A 298 15.05 -32.45 17.36
C HIS A 298 16.14 -33.19 16.60
N LYS A 299 16.41 -32.86 15.34
CA LYS A 299 17.53 -33.44 14.56
C LYS A 299 18.88 -33.20 15.22
N LEU A 300 19.04 -32.04 15.86
CA LEU A 300 20.24 -31.69 16.63
C LEU A 300 20.25 -32.29 18.05
N GLY A 301 19.21 -33.04 18.43
CA GLY A 301 19.03 -33.61 19.76
C GLY A 301 18.85 -32.55 20.86
N ARG A 302 18.29 -31.39 20.50
CA ARG A 302 18.01 -30.25 21.39
C ARG A 302 16.50 -30.07 21.58
N SER A 303 16.11 -29.44 22.68
CA SER A 303 14.71 -29.10 22.93
C SER A 303 14.33 -27.79 22.21
N PRO A 304 13.14 -27.70 21.59
CA PRO A 304 12.62 -26.44 21.05
C PRO A 304 12.06 -25.51 22.14
N LYS A 305 11.72 -26.04 23.32
CA LYS A 305 11.04 -25.31 24.40
C LYS A 305 11.79 -24.06 24.90
N PRO A 306 13.14 -24.04 25.06
CA PRO A 306 13.85 -22.86 25.56
C PRO A 306 13.59 -21.59 24.73
N ALA A 307 13.46 -21.70 23.40
CA ALA A 307 13.17 -20.53 22.57
C ALA A 307 11.84 -19.86 22.93
N PHE A 308 10.84 -20.65 23.28
CA PHE A 308 9.52 -20.15 23.70
C PHE A 308 9.52 -19.57 25.10
N GLU A 309 10.35 -20.11 26.00
CA GLU A 309 10.60 -19.51 27.31
C GLU A 309 11.29 -18.15 27.17
N LEU A 310 12.22 -18.01 26.23
CA LEU A 310 12.83 -16.71 25.90
C LEU A 310 11.80 -15.74 25.32
N MET A 311 10.97 -16.16 24.36
CA MET A 311 9.87 -15.31 23.85
C MET A 311 8.93 -14.86 24.97
N TYR A 312 8.52 -15.77 25.85
CA TYR A 312 7.67 -15.45 27.01
C TYR A 312 8.36 -14.49 27.99
N ARG A 313 9.67 -14.64 28.21
CA ARG A 313 10.45 -13.72 29.05
C ARG A 313 10.55 -12.32 28.44
N ILE A 314 10.56 -12.21 27.11
CA ILE A 314 10.52 -10.94 26.38
C ILE A 314 9.12 -10.30 26.49
N THR A 315 8.03 -11.09 26.49
CA THR A 315 6.64 -10.60 26.53
C THR A 315 6.14 -10.21 27.93
N GLY A 316 6.50 -10.97 28.97
CA GLY A 316 5.74 -10.99 30.22
C GLY A 316 6.13 -10.00 31.33
N LYS A 317 7.25 -9.28 31.22
CA LYS A 317 7.77 -8.42 32.32
C LYS A 317 8.12 -6.98 31.95
N GLU A 318 8.35 -6.67 30.68
CA GLU A 318 8.81 -5.34 30.23
C GLU A 318 7.93 -4.84 29.09
N GLY A 319 6.64 -4.58 29.40
CA GLY A 319 5.57 -4.19 28.49
C GLY A 319 5.77 -2.84 27.77
N GLY A 320 6.83 -2.73 26.99
CA GLY A 320 6.99 -1.73 25.95
C GLY A 320 7.01 -2.44 24.60
N SER A 321 5.82 -2.74 24.06
CA SER A 321 5.66 -3.23 22.69
C SER A 321 6.16 -2.14 21.73
N THR A 322 7.46 -2.11 21.49
CA THR A 322 8.02 -1.38 20.36
C THR A 322 7.67 -2.18 19.11
N LEU A 323 7.16 -1.49 18.08
CA LEU A 323 6.81 -2.03 16.77
C LEU A 323 7.96 -2.81 16.08
N THR A 324 9.17 -2.75 16.63
CA THR A 324 10.39 -3.38 16.13
C THR A 324 10.82 -4.64 16.88
N SER A 325 10.11 -5.03 17.94
CA SER A 325 10.38 -6.28 18.68
C SER A 325 10.00 -7.51 17.85
N ILE A 326 10.61 -8.68 18.13
CA ILE A 326 10.28 -9.96 17.46
C ILE A 326 8.79 -10.30 17.51
N LEU A 327 8.07 -9.80 18.50
CA LEU A 327 6.65 -10.07 18.71
C LEU A 327 5.73 -9.25 17.79
N ALA A 328 6.23 -8.13 17.25
CA ALA A 328 5.47 -7.33 16.30
C ALA A 328 5.29 -8.09 14.98
N SER A 329 6.31 -8.87 14.57
CA SER A 329 6.27 -9.74 13.39
C SER A 329 5.80 -11.17 13.70
N HIS A 330 6.15 -11.71 14.87
CA HIS A 330 5.84 -13.08 15.31
C HIS A 330 5.04 -13.11 16.64
N PRO A 331 3.72 -12.85 16.61
CA PRO A 331 2.89 -12.92 17.82
C PRO A 331 2.94 -14.31 18.46
N LEU A 332 3.31 -14.35 19.74
CA LEU A 332 3.25 -15.58 20.54
C LEU A 332 1.80 -15.83 20.99
N THR A 333 1.22 -16.94 20.57
CA THR A 333 -0.13 -17.37 20.98
C THR A 333 -0.03 -18.51 22.00
N GLU A 334 -1.09 -18.68 22.80
CA GLU A 334 -1.19 -19.80 23.75
C GLU A 334 -1.08 -21.16 23.05
N ASP A 335 -1.66 -21.29 21.86
CA ASP A 335 -1.60 -22.52 21.06
C ASP A 335 -0.18 -22.89 20.64
N ARG A 336 0.63 -21.89 20.24
CA ARG A 336 2.04 -22.10 19.88
C ARG A 336 2.85 -22.53 21.10
N LEU A 337 2.66 -21.88 22.24
CA LEU A 337 3.32 -22.25 23.49
C LEU A 337 2.94 -23.68 23.93
N ALA A 338 1.65 -24.01 23.85
CA ALA A 338 1.15 -25.35 24.18
C ALA A 338 1.73 -26.41 23.24
N ARG A 339 1.84 -26.12 21.94
CA ARG A 339 2.46 -27.01 20.96
C ARG A 339 3.92 -27.29 21.30
N MET A 340 4.69 -26.26 21.62
CA MET A 340 6.12 -26.41 21.90
C MET A 340 6.39 -27.18 23.18
N THR A 341 5.52 -27.00 24.17
CA THR A 341 5.56 -27.80 25.41
C THR A 341 5.26 -29.28 25.12
N ARG A 342 4.33 -29.59 24.21
CA ARG A 342 4.04 -30.99 23.81
C ARG A 342 5.17 -31.62 23.01
N GLU A 343 5.88 -30.84 22.20
CA GLU A 343 7.01 -31.29 21.37
C GLU A 343 8.34 -31.28 22.13
N ASP A 344 8.34 -30.93 23.43
CA ASP A 344 9.54 -30.95 24.26
C ASP A 344 10.05 -32.39 24.42
N ARG A 345 11.36 -32.56 24.27
CA ARG A 345 12.04 -33.85 24.38
C ARG A 345 13.31 -33.69 25.21
N PRO A 346 13.70 -34.73 25.99
CA PRO A 346 14.98 -34.72 26.68
C PRO A 346 16.13 -34.51 25.71
N VAL A 347 17.11 -33.71 26.12
CA VAL A 347 18.32 -33.44 25.34
C VAL A 347 19.09 -34.74 25.12
N SER A 348 19.40 -35.03 23.86
CA SER A 348 20.13 -36.24 23.44
C SER A 348 21.37 -35.92 22.61
N GLY A 349 21.48 -34.70 22.07
CA GLY A 349 22.59 -34.24 21.25
C GLY A 349 23.62 -33.40 22.00
N PRO A 350 24.84 -33.24 21.42
CA PRO A 350 25.88 -32.42 22.02
C PRO A 350 25.44 -30.95 22.14
N PRO A 351 26.06 -30.15 23.04
CA PRO A 351 25.77 -28.73 23.12
C PRO A 351 26.07 -28.03 21.80
N LEU A 352 25.20 -27.07 21.43
CA LEU A 352 25.33 -26.31 20.18
C LEU A 352 26.58 -25.42 20.19
N LEU A 353 26.92 -24.86 21.35
CA LEU A 353 28.13 -24.11 21.64
C LEU A 353 28.69 -24.57 22.99
N THR A 354 30.01 -24.55 23.14
CA THR A 354 30.65 -24.68 24.46
C THR A 354 30.39 -23.42 25.30
N ASP A 355 30.56 -23.52 26.62
CA ASP A 355 30.40 -22.35 27.51
C ASP A 355 31.30 -21.19 27.10
N LYS A 356 32.55 -21.47 26.70
CA LYS A 356 33.48 -20.45 26.22
C LYS A 356 32.97 -19.79 24.94
N GLU A 357 32.50 -20.56 23.97
CA GLU A 357 31.93 -20.03 22.72
C GLU A 357 30.66 -19.21 22.99
N TRP A 358 29.81 -19.65 23.92
CA TRP A 358 28.63 -18.90 24.33
C TRP A 358 29.00 -17.55 24.97
N GLN A 359 29.98 -17.53 25.87
CA GLN A 359 30.46 -16.27 26.47
C GLN A 359 31.11 -15.35 25.43
N SER A 360 31.88 -15.90 24.49
CA SER A 360 32.42 -15.12 23.36
C SER A 360 31.30 -14.52 22.51
N LEU A 361 30.24 -15.27 22.23
CA LEU A 361 29.08 -14.75 21.50
C LEU A 361 28.36 -13.64 22.30
N LYS A 362 28.10 -13.83 23.59
CA LYS A 362 27.52 -12.79 24.47
C LYS A 362 28.39 -11.52 24.50
N GLY A 363 29.71 -11.67 24.37
CA GLY A 363 30.68 -10.57 24.32
C GLY A 363 30.90 -9.95 22.94
N ILE A 364 30.20 -10.39 21.88
CA ILE A 364 30.54 -10.05 20.48
C ILE A 364 30.57 -8.53 20.20
N CYS A 365 29.72 -7.76 20.88
CA CYS A 365 29.62 -6.30 20.74
C CYS A 365 30.48 -5.52 21.77
N GLY A 366 31.28 -6.22 22.58
CA GLY A 366 32.09 -5.63 23.65
C GLY A 366 31.29 -5.16 24.87
N SER A 367 32.03 -4.64 25.86
CA SER A 367 31.52 -4.23 27.19
C SER A 367 30.62 -2.99 27.19
N GLY A 368 30.41 -2.33 26.05
CA GLY A 368 29.53 -1.18 25.95
C GLY A 368 28.08 -1.65 26.04
N LYS A 369 27.55 -1.90 27.24
CA LYS A 369 26.10 -1.92 27.46
C LYS A 369 25.54 -0.62 26.88
N ILE A 370 24.46 -0.71 26.10
CA ILE A 370 23.73 0.47 25.63
C ILE A 370 23.05 1.12 26.83
#